data_AF-A0A510L3W5-F1
#
_entry.id   AF-A0A510L3W5-F1
#
_cell.length_a   1.000
_cell.length_b   1.000
_cell.length_c   1.000
_cell.angle_alpha   90.00
_cell.angle_beta   90.00
_cell.angle_gamma   90.00
#
_symmetry.space_group_name_H-M   'P 1'
#
loop_
_entity.id
_entity.type
_entity.pdbx_description
1 polymer ?
#
loop_
_entity_poly.entity_id
_entity_poly.type
_entity_poly.pdbx_seq_one_letter_code
_entity_poly.pdbx_strand_id
1 'polypeptide(L)'
;MDENSKNLNEENIYECKLRGTLKVKNDKMNCIIGDCVEFDEKEKVIEKIEKRKNFLYRPLIANIDFIGILFAIKSPNFDFINFQKMLLNA
;
A
#
# COMPACT_ATOMS: atom_id res chain seq x y z
N MET A 1 17.95 -5.19 0.05
CA MET A 1 17.15 -4.73 1.20
C MET A 1 17.57 -3.32 1.47
N ASP A 2 16.69 -2.35 1.25
CA ASP A 2 17.03 -0.94 1.36
C ASP A 2 17.47 -0.62 2.78
N GLU A 3 18.68 -0.07 2.93
CA GLU A 3 19.29 0.25 4.23
C GLU A 3 18.44 1.24 5.06
N ASN A 4 17.53 1.97 4.41
CA ASN A 4 16.59 2.90 5.03
C ASN A 4 15.42 2.24 5.77
N SER A 5 15.18 0.94 5.59
CA SER A 5 14.05 0.23 6.21
C SER A 5 14.26 -0.13 7.70
N LYS A 6 15.45 0.15 8.27
CA LYS A 6 15.82 -0.20 9.65
C LYS A 6 15.48 0.85 10.73
N ASN A 7 14.83 1.97 10.39
CA ASN A 7 14.57 3.08 11.32
C ASN A 7 13.09 3.26 11.69
N LEU A 8 12.38 2.17 12.02
CA LEU A 8 11.04 2.23 12.59
C LEU A 8 11.12 2.41 14.12
N ASN A 9 11.63 3.56 14.56
CA ASN A 9 11.39 4.02 15.93
C ASN A 9 10.01 4.69 15.96
N GLU A 10 9.23 4.48 17.03
CA GLU A 10 7.91 5.12 17.19
C GLU A 10 7.98 6.66 17.06
N GLU A 11 9.14 7.24 17.37
CA GLU A 11 9.46 8.67 17.22
C GLU A 11 9.35 9.19 15.77
N ASN A 12 9.48 8.30 14.77
CA ASN A 12 9.40 8.66 13.35
C ASN A 12 8.01 8.38 12.74
N ILE A 13 7.00 8.11 13.56
CA ILE A 13 5.63 7.88 13.11
C ILE A 13 4.82 9.15 13.33
N TYR A 14 4.28 9.70 12.24
CA TYR A 14 3.51 10.93 12.26
C TYR A 14 2.06 10.65 11.88
N GLU A 15 1.14 11.05 12.75
CA GLU A 15 -0.28 11.12 12.37
C GLU A 15 -0.51 12.39 11.55
N CYS A 16 -0.80 12.23 10.27
CA CYS A 16 -0.99 13.35 9.33
C CYS A 16 -2.39 13.38 8.72
N LYS A 17 -2.81 14.57 8.30
CA LYS A 17 -4.03 14.78 7.50
C LYS A 17 -3.68 15.02 6.04
N LEU A 18 -4.53 14.56 5.12
CA LEU A 18 -4.36 14.86 3.70
C LEU A 18 -4.71 16.33 3.41
N ARG A 19 -3.84 17.06 2.70
CA ARG A 19 -4.10 18.44 2.26
C ARG A 19 -5.37 18.48 1.40
N GLY A 20 -6.20 19.50 1.60
CA GLY A 20 -7.50 19.61 0.95
C GLY A 20 -7.44 19.56 -0.58
N THR A 21 -6.37 20.10 -1.18
CA THR A 21 -6.13 20.09 -2.63
C THR A 21 -5.92 18.70 -3.21
N LEU A 22 -5.49 17.73 -2.40
CA LEU A 22 -5.33 16.33 -2.80
C LEU A 22 -6.62 15.52 -2.65
N LYS A 23 -7.69 16.11 -2.10
CA LYS A 23 -8.98 15.44 -1.92
C LYS A 23 -9.86 15.64 -3.15
N VAL A 24 -9.82 14.69 -4.07
CA VAL A 24 -10.85 14.56 -5.11
C VAL A 24 -12.08 13.91 -4.48
N LYS A 25 -13.25 14.55 -4.65
CA LYS A 25 -14.51 14.24 -3.95
C LYS A 25 -14.72 12.75 -3.62
N ASN A 26 -14.62 12.43 -2.33
CA ASN A 26 -14.88 11.11 -1.72
C ASN A 26 -14.17 9.91 -2.39
N ASP A 27 -13.07 10.15 -3.09
CA ASP A 27 -12.29 9.09 -3.73
C ASP A 27 -11.31 8.46 -2.73
N LYS A 28 -11.34 7.13 -2.62
CA LYS A 28 -10.38 6.37 -1.80
C LYS A 28 -8.98 6.41 -2.42
N MET A 29 -8.87 6.62 -3.73
CA MET A 29 -7.60 6.72 -4.44
C MET A 29 -6.84 8.01 -4.15
N ASN A 30 -7.45 8.95 -3.42
CA ASN A 30 -6.81 10.20 -2.98
C ASN A 30 -5.52 9.97 -2.21
N CYS A 31 -5.44 8.91 -1.40
CA CYS A 31 -4.24 8.45 -0.70
C CYS A 31 -4.50 7.04 -0.19
N ILE A 32 -3.64 6.09 -0.50
CA ILE A 32 -3.80 4.68 -0.12
C ILE A 32 -2.55 4.18 0.61
N ILE A 33 -2.69 3.05 1.30
CA ILE A 33 -1.58 2.41 2.01
C ILE A 33 -0.47 2.12 1.00
N GLY A 34 0.79 2.34 1.40
CA GLY A 34 1.96 2.13 0.52
C GLY A 34 2.29 3.30 -0.41
N ASP A 35 1.48 4.37 -0.44
CA ASP A 35 1.87 5.59 -1.15
C ASP A 35 3.14 6.19 -0.56
N CYS A 36 4.08 6.57 -1.42
CA CYS A 36 5.21 7.41 -1.04
C CYS A 36 4.73 8.87 -1.05
N VAL A 37 4.96 9.59 0.04
CA VAL A 37 4.40 10.93 0.25
C VAL A 37 5.45 11.93 0.70
N GLU A 38 5.26 13.18 0.34
CA GLU A 38 5.91 14.33 0.96
C GLU A 38 4.92 14.94 1.96
N PHE A 39 5.36 15.18 3.19
CA PHE A 39 4.53 15.76 4.25
C PHE A 39 5.29 16.81 5.05
N ASP A 40 4.57 17.79 5.60
CA ASP A 40 5.10 18.77 6.54
C ASP A 40 4.98 18.21 7.97
N GLU A 41 6.12 18.00 8.63
CA GLU A 41 6.19 17.47 10.00
C GLU A 41 5.58 18.40 11.06
N LYS A 42 5.65 19.72 10.86
CA LYS A 42 5.14 20.72 11.82
C LYS A 42 3.63 20.83 11.72
N GLU A 43 3.13 20.96 10.50
CA GLU A 43 1.70 21.08 10.24
C GLU A 43 0.99 19.72 10.27
N LYS A 44 1.75 18.63 10.20
CA LYS A 44 1.26 17.24 10.11
C LYS A 44 0.29 17.05 8.95
N VAL A 45 0.69 17.53 7.77
CA VAL A 45 -0.12 17.49 6.55
C VAL A 45 0.64 16.84 5.40
N ILE A 46 0.03 15.86 4.74
CA ILE A 46 0.54 15.29 3.49
C ILE A 46 0.29 16.30 2.36
N GLU A 47 1.36 16.74 1.71
CA GLU A 47 1.34 17.80 0.70
C GLU A 47 1.33 17.27 -0.72
N LYS A 48 1.95 16.10 -0.93
CA LYS A 48 2.08 15.47 -2.24
C LYS A 48 2.15 13.96 -2.12
N ILE A 49 1.63 13.27 -3.13
CA ILE A 49 1.73 11.82 -3.28
C ILE A 49 2.51 11.55 -4.55
N GLU A 50 3.56 10.74 -4.45
CA GLU A 50 4.39 10.36 -5.58
C GLU A 50 3.65 9.42 -6.53
N LYS A 51 4.16 9.36 -7.77
CA LYS A 51 3.59 8.47 -8.78
C LYS A 51 3.73 7.02 -8.35
N ARG A 52 2.59 6.32 -8.21
CA ARG A 52 2.54 4.88 -7.91
C ARG A 52 3.20 4.07 -9.03
N LYS A 53 4.02 3.09 -8.68
CA LYS A 53 4.56 2.10 -9.62
C LYS A 53 3.50 1.09 -10.04
N ASN A 54 2.70 0.64 -9.07
CA ASN A 54 1.59 -0.28 -9.19
C ASN A 54 0.61 -0.05 -8.02
N PHE A 55 -0.55 -0.69 -8.08
CA PHE A 55 -1.46 -0.80 -6.93
C PHE A 55 -2.41 -1.99 -7.09
N LEU A 56 -2.84 -2.54 -5.96
CA LEU A 56 -3.92 -3.52 -5.88
C LEU A 56 -5.21 -2.82 -5.49
N TYR A 57 -6.33 -3.30 -6.05
CA TYR A 57 -7.66 -2.86 -5.62
C TYR A 57 -8.13 -3.58 -4.34
N ARG A 58 -7.63 -4.80 -4.07
CA ARG A 58 -8.01 -5.61 -2.91
C ARG A 58 -6.82 -6.44 -2.37
N PRO A 59 -6.31 -6.13 -1.16
CA PRO A 59 -6.56 -4.91 -0.40
C PRO A 59 -6.13 -3.67 -1.19
N LEU A 60 -6.64 -2.49 -0.82
CA LEU A 60 -6.28 -1.25 -1.51
C LEU A 60 -4.91 -0.77 -1.03
N ILE A 61 -3.86 -1.07 -1.81
CA ILE A 61 -2.46 -0.81 -1.44
C ILE A 61 -1.60 -0.53 -2.69
N ALA A 62 -0.68 0.43 -2.60
CA ALA A 62 0.24 0.83 -3.68
C ALA A 62 1.66 0.30 -3.47
N ASN A 63 2.46 0.39 -4.53
CA ASN A 63 3.92 0.23 -4.50
C ASN A 63 4.39 -1.09 -3.88
N ILE A 64 3.75 -2.19 -4.29
CA ILE A 64 4.10 -3.54 -3.84
C ILE A 64 5.24 -4.07 -4.71
N ASP A 65 6.31 -4.54 -4.08
CA ASP A 65 7.42 -5.20 -4.78
C ASP A 65 7.21 -6.72 -4.90
N PHE A 66 6.59 -7.35 -3.89
CA PHE A 66 6.41 -8.80 -3.83
C PHE A 66 5.03 -9.17 -3.28
N ILE A 67 4.39 -10.18 -3.89
CA ILE A 67 3.13 -10.77 -3.42
C ILE A 67 3.38 -12.23 -3.07
N GLY A 68 3.08 -12.60 -1.82
CA GLY A 68 3.12 -13.97 -1.34
C GLY A 68 1.75 -14.64 -1.50
N ILE A 69 1.70 -15.71 -2.29
CA ILE A 69 0.49 -16.51 -2.48
C ILE A 69 0.71 -17.89 -1.84
N LEU A 70 -0.08 -18.22 -0.82
CA LEU A 70 0.04 -19.46 -0.05
C LEU A 70 -1.18 -20.35 -0.24
N PHE A 71 -0.94 -21.63 -0.51
CA PHE A 71 -1.98 -22.66 -0.66
C PHE A 71 -1.59 -23.93 0.07
N ALA A 72 -2.60 -24.63 0.61
CA ALA A 72 -2.44 -25.97 1.13
C ALA A 72 -2.38 -26.98 -0.02
N ILE A 73 -1.53 -28.00 0.11
CA ILE A 73 -1.46 -29.11 -0.87
C ILE A 73 -2.58 -30.13 -0.62
N LYS A 74 -2.94 -30.37 0.65
CA LYS A 74 -3.80 -31.49 1.05
C LYS A 74 -5.04 -31.11 1.86
N SER A 75 -4.96 -30.14 2.78
CA SER A 75 -6.12 -29.74 3.59
C SER A 75 -6.21 -28.22 3.71
N PRO A 76 -7.06 -27.55 2.92
CA PRO A 76 -7.91 -28.11 1.85
C PRO A 76 -7.10 -28.67 0.66
N ASN A 77 -7.76 -29.47 -0.19
CA ASN A 77 -7.15 -29.92 -1.45
C ASN A 77 -6.75 -28.70 -2.30
N PHE A 78 -5.63 -28.81 -3.00
CA PHE A 78 -5.15 -27.71 -3.85
C PHE A 78 -6.17 -27.37 -4.95
N ASP A 79 -6.58 -26.10 -4.97
CA ASP A 79 -7.54 -25.57 -5.94
C ASP A 79 -6.81 -24.79 -7.04
N PHE A 80 -6.60 -25.46 -8.18
CA PHE A 80 -5.93 -24.89 -9.34
C PHE A 80 -6.65 -23.65 -9.89
N ILE A 81 -7.97 -23.62 -9.85
CA ILE A 81 -8.76 -22.51 -10.42
C ILE A 81 -8.56 -21.27 -9.57
N ASN A 82 -8.65 -21.40 -8.25
CA ASN A 82 -8.45 -20.27 -7.36
C ASN A 82 -7.00 -19.78 -7.34
N PHE A 83 -6.02 -20.69 -7.44
CA PHE A 83 -4.62 -20.31 -7.61
C PHE A 83 -4.40 -19.47 -8.87
N GLN A 84 -4.91 -19.92 -10.03
CA GLN A 84 -4.79 -19.18 -11.29
C GLN A 84 -5.52 -17.82 -11.24
N LYS A 85 -6.70 -17.76 -10.63
CA LYS A 85 -7.42 -16.50 -10.41
C LYS A 85 -6.61 -15.53 -9.56
N MET A 86 -5.93 -16.01 -8.53
CA MET A 86 -5.07 -15.15 -7.72
C MET A 86 -3.86 -14.65 -8.51
N LEU A 87 -3.21 -15.50 -9.31
CA LEU A 87 -2.09 -15.09 -10.16
C LEU A 87 -2.47 -14.02 -11.20
N LEU A 88 -3.68 -14.09 -11.76
CA LEU A 88 -4.12 -13.12 -12.77
C LEU A 88 -4.48 -11.75 -12.18
N ASN A 89 -4.94 -11.72 -10.93
CA ASN A 89 -5.39 -10.50 -10.26
C ASN A 89 -4.33 -9.89 -9.31
N ALA A 90 -3.19 -10.56 -9.17
CA ALA A 90 -2.04 -10.09 -8.40
C ALA A 90 -1.24 -9.05 -9.19
#